data_AF-A0AAD6PNI6-F1
#
_entry.id   AF-A0AAD6PNI6-F1
#
_cell.length_a   1.000
_cell.length_b   1.000
_cell.length_c   1.000
_cell.angle_alpha   90.00
_cell.angle_beta   90.00
_cell.angle_gamma   90.00
#
_symmetry.space_group_name_H-M   'P 1'
#
loop_
_entity.id
_entity.type
_entity.pdbx_description
1 polymer ?
#
loop_
_entity_poly.entity_id
_entity_poly.type
_entity_poly.pdbx_seq_one_letter_code
_entity_poly.pdbx_strand_id
1 'polypeptide(L)'
;MTKTTMNRRKNKGIAKERDSTRTGLVISIHHAEGIDNPSSYPSVINRNYRVLFWVNPDDQLATELASGSPNLAWNKKYCIELDEARDCRFLYVEVLRCGSSSESDPGTSNGWRLVGRAKIALPNLSGKTQGRYGLVRLEEDGYKAEGHIILSMELMKIDLS
;
A
#
# COMPACT_ATOMS: atom_id res chain seq x y z
N MET A 1 51.80 57.52 -16.93
CA MET A 1 51.90 56.31 -16.09
C MET A 1 50.56 56.07 -15.41
N THR A 2 49.70 55.26 -16.01
CA THR A 2 48.33 54.98 -15.55
C THR A 2 48.31 53.64 -14.79
N LYS A 3 47.80 53.66 -13.55
CA LYS A 3 47.67 52.50 -12.67
C LYS A 3 46.47 51.66 -13.12
N THR A 4 46.70 50.40 -13.48
CA THR A 4 45.63 49.44 -13.76
C THR A 4 45.23 48.73 -12.47
N THR A 5 44.00 49.00 -12.01
CA THR A 5 43.36 48.36 -10.87
C THR A 5 42.90 46.94 -11.22
N MET A 6 43.28 45.97 -10.38
CA MET A 6 42.83 44.57 -10.45
C MET A 6 41.33 44.45 -10.14
N ASN A 7 40.58 43.77 -11.00
CA ASN A 7 39.22 43.29 -10.68
C ASN A 7 39.24 41.78 -10.42
N ARG A 8 39.27 41.42 -9.13
CA ARG A 8 39.09 40.04 -8.63
C ARG A 8 37.62 39.65 -8.75
N ARG A 9 37.27 38.89 -9.80
CA ARG A 9 35.93 38.30 -9.95
C ARG A 9 35.68 37.28 -8.83
N LYS A 10 34.76 37.60 -7.91
CA LYS A 10 34.18 36.63 -6.97
C LYS A 10 33.22 35.73 -7.75
N ASN A 11 33.64 34.49 -8.03
CA ASN A 11 32.69 33.44 -8.41
C ASN A 11 31.84 33.11 -7.18
N LYS A 12 30.60 33.60 -7.16
CA LYS A 12 29.56 33.16 -6.24
C LYS A 12 29.13 31.78 -6.74
N GLY A 13 29.67 30.72 -6.13
CA GLY A 13 29.15 29.37 -6.32
C GLY A 13 27.69 29.36 -5.91
N ILE A 14 26.80 29.13 -6.88
CA ILE A 14 25.40 28.84 -6.61
C ILE A 14 25.41 27.45 -5.97
N ALA A 15 25.31 27.41 -4.65
CA ALA A 15 24.98 26.18 -3.95
C ALA A 15 23.65 25.70 -4.56
N LYS A 16 23.65 24.51 -5.16
CA LYS A 16 22.41 23.81 -5.48
C LYS A 16 21.71 23.59 -4.14
N GLU A 17 20.73 24.43 -3.86
CA GLU A 17 19.71 24.18 -2.85
C GLU A 17 19.20 22.78 -3.11
N ARG A 18 19.51 21.84 -2.22
CA ARG A 18 18.99 20.48 -2.32
C ARG A 18 17.50 20.65 -2.09
N ASP A 19 16.74 20.54 -3.17
CA ASP A 19 15.28 20.40 -3.17
C ASP A 19 14.94 19.34 -2.11
N SER A 20 14.51 19.76 -0.92
CA SER A 20 14.28 18.89 0.24
C SER A 20 12.91 18.20 0.14
N THR A 21 12.48 17.92 -1.08
CA THR A 21 11.21 17.27 -1.39
C THR A 21 11.43 15.77 -1.44
N ARG A 22 10.66 15.02 -0.64
CA ARG A 22 10.61 13.55 -0.70
C ARG A 22 9.40 13.10 -1.51
N THR A 23 9.45 11.90 -2.07
CA THR A 23 8.30 11.33 -2.78
C THR A 23 7.43 10.53 -1.81
N GLY A 24 6.15 10.88 -1.73
CA GLY A 24 5.15 10.18 -0.93
C GLY A 24 4.11 9.49 -1.78
N LEU A 25 3.78 8.25 -1.42
CA LEU A 25 2.66 7.49 -1.94
C LEU A 25 1.47 7.60 -0.99
N VAL A 26 0.45 8.34 -1.42
CA VAL A 26 -0.84 8.37 -0.76
C VAL A 26 -1.68 7.21 -1.25
N ILE A 27 -2.21 6.42 -0.33
CA ILE A 27 -3.09 5.29 -0.62
C ILE A 27 -4.41 5.55 0.07
N SER A 28 -5.53 5.37 -0.62
CA SER A 28 -6.86 5.35 0.00
C SER A 28 -7.49 3.99 -0.27
N ILE A 29 -7.70 3.23 0.80
CA ILE A 29 -8.33 1.91 0.76
C ILE A 29 -9.82 2.13 1.00
N HIS A 30 -10.63 1.90 -0.04
CA HIS A 30 -12.06 2.19 -0.01
C HIS A 30 -12.82 1.00 0.56
N HIS A 31 -12.88 -0.09 -0.20
CA HIS A 31 -13.64 -1.28 0.16
C HIS A 31 -13.11 -2.53 -0.59
N ALA A 32 -13.57 -3.70 -0.17
CA ALA A 32 -13.42 -4.96 -0.88
C ALA A 32 -14.79 -5.60 -1.13
N GLU A 33 -14.88 -6.34 -2.22
CA GLU A 33 -16.11 -7.00 -2.67
C GLU A 33 -15.85 -8.42 -3.15
N GLY A 34 -16.83 -9.31 -2.97
CA GLY A 34 -16.76 -10.69 -3.42
C GLY A 34 -15.71 -11.54 -2.70
N ILE A 35 -15.11 -11.02 -1.63
CA ILE A 35 -14.17 -11.74 -0.77
C ILE A 35 -14.92 -12.77 0.08
N ASP A 36 -14.31 -13.95 0.27
CA ASP A 36 -14.87 -15.03 1.10
C ASP A 36 -16.36 -15.29 0.87
N ASN A 37 -16.80 -15.40 -0.39
CA ASN A 37 -18.20 -15.60 -0.75
C ASN A 37 -18.87 -16.66 0.16
N PRO A 38 -19.96 -16.33 0.89
CA PRO A 38 -20.65 -17.26 1.79
C PRO A 38 -21.04 -18.60 1.14
N SER A 39 -21.32 -18.61 -0.16
CA SER A 39 -21.65 -19.83 -0.91
C SER A 39 -20.43 -20.75 -1.07
N SER A 40 -19.24 -20.17 -1.24
CA SER A 40 -17.97 -20.91 -1.37
C SER A 40 -17.33 -21.21 -0.02
N TYR A 41 -17.64 -20.40 1.00
CA TYR A 41 -17.06 -20.47 2.33
C TYR A 41 -18.13 -20.42 3.44
N PRO A 42 -19.04 -21.41 3.49
CA PRO A 42 -20.14 -21.42 4.46
C PRO A 42 -19.67 -21.62 5.90
N SER A 43 -18.49 -22.25 6.10
CA SER A 43 -17.88 -22.46 7.42
C SER A 43 -17.23 -21.20 8.02
N VAL A 44 -17.21 -20.09 7.27
CA VAL A 44 -16.60 -18.84 7.73
C VAL A 44 -17.63 -18.04 8.53
N ILE A 45 -17.54 -18.20 9.84
CA ILE A 45 -18.44 -17.57 10.82
C ILE A 45 -17.94 -16.16 11.15
N ASN A 46 -16.63 -16.02 11.44
CA ASN A 46 -16.03 -14.72 11.75
C ASN A 46 -15.58 -14.02 10.46
N ARG A 47 -16.16 -12.86 10.17
CA ARG A 47 -15.96 -12.07 8.95
C ARG A 47 -15.41 -10.68 9.28
N ASN A 48 -14.36 -10.69 10.09
CA ASN A 48 -13.55 -9.53 10.43
C ASN A 48 -12.29 -9.54 9.56
N TYR A 49 -11.97 -8.43 8.93
CA TYR A 49 -10.88 -8.37 7.98
C TYR A 49 -10.02 -7.13 8.20
N ARG A 50 -8.77 -7.22 7.74
CA ARG A 50 -7.88 -6.06 7.57
C ARG A 50 -7.14 -6.16 6.25
N VAL A 51 -6.64 -5.03 5.79
CA VAL A 51 -5.72 -4.97 4.66
C VAL A 51 -4.31 -4.73 5.20
N LEU A 52 -3.37 -5.58 4.81
CA LEU A 52 -1.94 -5.39 4.98
C LEU A 52 -1.38 -4.90 3.63
N PHE A 53 -0.57 -3.86 3.63
CA PHE A 53 -0.06 -3.28 2.39
C PHE A 53 1.32 -2.65 2.57
N TRP A 54 2.13 -2.72 1.52
CA TRP A 54 3.51 -2.24 1.54
C TRP A 54 4.07 -2.03 0.13
N VAL A 55 5.07 -1.16 0.03
CA VAL A 55 5.95 -1.05 -1.16
C VAL A 55 7.27 -1.78 -0.94
N ASN A 56 7.75 -1.81 0.31
CA ASN A 56 8.90 -2.56 0.77
C ASN A 56 8.47 -3.50 1.92
N PRO A 57 8.84 -4.79 1.91
CA PRO A 57 8.37 -5.77 2.90
C PRO A 57 8.73 -5.45 4.35
N ASP A 58 9.72 -4.60 4.61
CA ASP A 58 10.08 -4.21 5.99
C ASP A 58 9.17 -3.11 6.55
N ASP A 59 8.41 -2.43 5.69
CA ASP A 59 7.63 -1.21 5.99
C ASP A 59 6.13 -1.48 5.81
N GLN A 60 5.64 -2.56 6.44
CA GLN A 60 4.25 -2.99 6.32
C GLN A 60 3.32 -2.11 7.15
N LEU A 61 2.23 -1.67 6.50
CA LEU A 61 1.13 -0.98 7.16
C LEU A 61 -0.12 -1.86 7.14
N ALA A 62 -0.96 -1.70 8.15
CA ALA A 62 -2.22 -2.41 8.26
C ALA A 62 -3.38 -1.44 8.51
N THR A 63 -4.54 -1.75 7.96
CA THR A 63 -5.78 -1.10 8.35
C THR A 63 -6.24 -1.58 9.72
N GLU A 64 -7.13 -0.81 10.33
CA GLU A 64 -7.99 -1.31 11.41
C GLU A 64 -8.80 -2.53 10.93
N LEU A 65 -9.27 -3.33 11.88
CA LEU A 65 -10.24 -4.39 11.62
C LEU A 65 -11.58 -3.79 11.20
N ALA A 66 -12.17 -4.35 10.16
CA ALA A 66 -13.51 -4.02 9.70
C ALA A 66 -14.33 -5.30 9.51
N SER A 67 -15.60 -5.24 9.86
CA SER A 67 -16.55 -6.36 9.74
C SER A 67 -17.49 -6.11 8.57
N GLY A 68 -17.76 -7.13 7.76
CA GLY A 68 -18.69 -6.99 6.64
C GLY A 68 -18.54 -8.07 5.58
N SER A 69 -19.68 -8.50 5.02
CA SER A 69 -19.75 -9.45 3.91
C SER A 69 -21.10 -9.30 3.20
N PRO A 70 -21.15 -9.29 1.86
CA PRO A 70 -20.05 -9.47 0.91
C PRO A 70 -19.25 -8.20 0.60
N ASN A 71 -19.73 -7.04 1.09
CA ASN A 71 -19.13 -5.73 0.84
C ASN A 71 -18.59 -5.16 2.15
N LEU A 72 -17.30 -4.84 2.16
CA LEU A 72 -16.58 -4.40 3.34
C LEU A 72 -15.87 -3.10 3.06
N ALA A 73 -16.09 -2.05 3.85
CA ALA A 73 -15.45 -0.75 3.65
C ALA A 73 -14.49 -0.39 4.80
N TRP A 74 -13.35 0.19 4.43
CA TRP A 74 -12.42 0.83 5.36
C TRP A 74 -12.48 2.35 5.24
N ASN A 75 -12.50 2.89 4.02
CA ASN A 75 -12.49 4.32 3.72
C ASN A 75 -11.39 5.08 4.49
N LYS A 76 -10.17 4.52 4.50
CA LYS A 76 -9.00 5.08 5.21
C LYS A 76 -7.92 5.49 4.23
N LYS A 77 -7.22 6.58 4.55
CA LYS A 77 -6.09 7.11 3.78
C LYS A 77 -4.79 6.95 4.57
N TYR A 78 -3.74 6.56 3.86
CA TYR A 78 -2.40 6.32 4.38
C TYR A 78 -1.37 7.02 3.49
N CYS A 79 -0.21 7.34 4.07
CA CYS A 79 0.92 7.89 3.35
C CYS A 79 2.15 7.03 3.63
N ILE A 80 2.80 6.56 2.58
CA ILE A 80 4.07 5.86 2.65
C ILE A 80 5.13 6.76 2.00
N GLU A 81 6.18 7.07 2.74
CA GLU A 81 7.35 7.72 2.15
C GLU A 81 8.11 6.72 1.30
N LEU A 82 8.41 7.08 0.05
CA LEU A 82 9.19 6.24 -0.84
C LEU A 82 10.68 6.54 -0.68
N ASP A 83 11.45 5.50 -0.39
CA ASP A 83 12.91 5.55 -0.41
C ASP A 83 13.39 5.48 -1.88
N GLU A 84 13.98 6.57 -2.37
CA GLU A 84 14.52 6.69 -3.73
C GLU A 84 15.69 5.72 -4.00
N ALA A 85 16.34 5.21 -2.95
CA ALA A 85 17.39 4.20 -3.10
C ALA A 85 16.83 2.79 -3.38
N ARG A 86 15.52 2.57 -3.19
CA ARG A 86 14.85 1.28 -3.35
C ARG A 86 14.00 1.24 -4.62
N ASP A 87 13.92 0.06 -5.25
CA ASP A 87 13.08 -0.18 -6.42
C ASP A 87 11.59 -0.33 -6.03
N CYS A 88 10.96 0.78 -5.64
CA CYS A 88 9.55 0.83 -5.25
C CYS A 88 8.63 0.96 -6.49
N ARG A 89 8.40 -0.14 -7.22
CA ARG A 89 7.52 -0.13 -8.42
C ARG A 89 6.09 -0.61 -8.20
N PHE A 90 5.85 -1.34 -7.11
CA PHE A 90 4.57 -1.98 -6.86
C PHE A 90 4.11 -1.75 -5.44
N LEU A 91 2.81 -1.55 -5.28
CA LEU A 91 2.10 -1.75 -4.03
C LEU A 91 1.67 -3.21 -3.94
N TYR A 92 2.09 -3.88 -2.88
CA TYR A 92 1.62 -5.19 -2.49
C TYR A 92 0.50 -5.03 -1.49
N VAL A 93 -0.56 -5.81 -1.66
CA VAL A 93 -1.77 -5.73 -0.84
C VAL A 93 -2.22 -7.14 -0.50
N GLU A 94 -2.52 -7.39 0.76
CA GLU A 94 -3.11 -8.64 1.25
C GLU A 94 -4.35 -8.34 2.08
N VAL A 95 -5.45 -9.04 1.79
CA VAL A 95 -6.64 -9.05 2.62
C VAL A 95 -6.56 -10.24 3.55
N LEU A 96 -6.56 -9.97 4.84
CA LEU A 96 -6.47 -10.97 5.90
C LEU A 96 -7.79 -11.02 6.66
N ARG A 97 -8.28 -12.23 6.93
CA ARG A 97 -9.41 -12.46 7.83
C ARG A 97 -8.89 -12.82 9.22
N CYS A 98 -9.50 -12.23 10.24
CA CYS A 98 -9.25 -12.53 11.65
C CYS A 98 -10.30 -13.52 12.19
N GLY A 99 -9.83 -14.56 12.86
CA GLY A 99 -10.64 -15.49 13.63
C GLY A 99 -10.35 -16.95 13.32
N SER A 100 -10.48 -17.79 14.35
CA SER A 100 -10.45 -19.24 14.21
C SER A 100 -11.68 -19.71 13.43
N SER A 101 -11.48 -20.65 12.50
CA SER A 101 -12.55 -21.27 11.71
C SER A 101 -13.28 -22.38 12.47
N SER A 102 -12.93 -22.62 13.73
CA SER A 102 -13.59 -23.60 14.60
C SER A 102 -13.37 -23.25 16.08
N GLU A 103 -14.27 -23.68 16.95
CA GLU A 103 -14.04 -23.76 18.42
C GLU A 103 -12.96 -24.80 18.78
N SER A 104 -12.39 -25.49 17.78
CA SER A 104 -11.54 -26.67 17.91
C SER A 104 -10.08 -26.44 17.50
N ASP A 105 -9.68 -25.21 17.17
CA ASP A 105 -8.28 -24.90 16.87
C ASP A 105 -7.48 -24.88 18.18
N PRO A 106 -6.52 -25.81 18.41
CA PRO A 106 -5.66 -25.75 19.58
C PRO A 106 -4.81 -24.49 19.47
N GLY A 107 -4.96 -23.60 20.44
CA GLY A 107 -4.39 -22.25 20.43
C GLY A 107 -2.89 -22.26 20.11
N THR A 108 -2.52 -21.63 18.99
CA THR A 108 -1.17 -21.12 18.65
C THR A 108 -1.15 -20.43 17.28
N SER A 109 -2.18 -20.59 16.44
CA SER A 109 -2.38 -19.75 15.25
C SER A 109 -2.83 -18.36 15.69
N ASN A 110 -2.16 -17.29 15.22
CA ASN A 110 -2.58 -15.90 15.45
C ASN A 110 -3.97 -15.57 14.83
N GLY A 111 -4.71 -16.55 14.33
CA GLY A 111 -6.08 -16.44 13.84
C GLY A 111 -6.20 -15.72 12.50
N TRP A 112 -5.09 -15.34 11.86
CA TRP A 112 -5.10 -14.66 10.58
C TRP A 112 -5.06 -15.65 9.42
N ARG A 113 -6.03 -15.52 8.50
CA ARG A 113 -6.04 -16.29 7.24
C ARG A 113 -5.97 -15.35 6.05
N LEU A 114 -5.10 -15.66 5.08
CA LEU A 114 -5.03 -14.93 3.83
C LEU A 114 -6.29 -15.21 2.99
N VAL A 115 -7.02 -14.15 2.68
CA VAL A 115 -8.19 -14.20 1.79
C VAL A 115 -7.73 -14.07 0.35
N GLY A 116 -6.89 -13.08 0.07
CA GLY A 116 -6.28 -12.91 -1.24
C GLY A 116 -5.28 -11.77 -1.25
N ARG A 117 -4.46 -11.73 -2.30
CA ARG A 117 -3.41 -10.73 -2.50
C ARG A 117 -3.48 -10.11 -3.89
N ALA A 118 -3.01 -8.87 -3.99
CA ALA A 118 -2.86 -8.13 -5.23
C ALA A 118 -1.47 -7.50 -5.30
N LYS A 119 -0.93 -7.41 -6.52
CA LYS A 119 0.28 -6.66 -6.85
C LYS A 119 -0.12 -5.58 -7.85
N ILE A 120 0.01 -4.32 -7.44
CA ILE A 120 -0.52 -3.16 -8.17
C ILE A 120 0.64 -2.25 -8.54
N ALA A 121 0.77 -1.87 -9.81
CA ALA A 121 1.80 -0.93 -10.24
C ALA A 121 1.54 0.46 -9.65
N LEU A 122 2.58 1.12 -9.15
CA LEU A 122 2.46 2.50 -8.69
C LEU A 122 2.13 3.43 -9.87
N PRO A 123 1.39 4.54 -9.64
CA PRO A 123 1.17 5.53 -10.68
C PRO A 123 2.49 6.22 -11.07
N ASN A 124 2.48 6.99 -12.16
CA ASN A 124 3.59 7.89 -12.46
C ASN A 124 3.63 9.04 -11.44
N LEU A 125 4.78 9.70 -11.31
CA LEU A 125 4.94 10.86 -10.43
C LEU A 125 3.88 11.94 -10.76
N SER A 126 3.24 12.52 -9.73
CA SER A 126 2.10 13.45 -9.86
C SER A 126 0.85 12.85 -10.49
N GLY A 127 0.83 11.53 -10.70
CA GLY A 127 -0.31 10.78 -11.20
C GLY A 127 -1.17 10.25 -10.06
N LYS A 128 -2.47 10.21 -10.32
CA LYS A 128 -3.46 9.53 -9.49
C LYS A 128 -4.07 8.37 -10.25
N THR A 129 -4.19 7.22 -9.59
CA THR A 129 -4.89 6.06 -10.11
C THR A 129 -5.96 5.63 -9.13
N GLN A 130 -7.08 5.15 -9.63
CA GLN A 130 -8.11 4.50 -8.86
C GLN A 130 -8.55 3.28 -9.65
N GLY A 131 -8.69 2.15 -8.98
CA GLY A 131 -8.98 0.92 -9.67
C GLY A 131 -9.64 -0.12 -8.78
N ARG A 132 -10.19 -1.12 -9.47
CA ARG A 132 -10.71 -2.34 -8.92
C ARG A 132 -9.73 -3.45 -9.26
N TYR A 133 -9.03 -3.95 -8.25
CA TYR A 133 -7.90 -4.86 -8.42
C TYR A 133 -8.31 -6.27 -7.98
N GLY A 134 -8.09 -7.25 -8.84
CA GLY A 134 -8.39 -8.65 -8.55
C GLY A 134 -7.48 -9.18 -7.43
N LEU A 135 -8.10 -9.85 -6.46
CA LEU A 135 -7.39 -10.57 -5.41
C LEU A 135 -7.22 -12.03 -5.85
N VAL A 136 -6.04 -12.58 -5.64
CA VAL A 136 -5.76 -13.99 -5.90
C VAL A 136 -5.21 -14.68 -4.66
N ARG A 137 -5.52 -15.96 -4.48
CA ARG A 137 -4.91 -16.81 -3.45
C ARG A 137 -4.23 -17.99 -4.10
N LEU A 138 -3.09 -18.38 -3.57
CA LEU A 138 -2.41 -19.60 -4.00
C LEU A 138 -3.08 -20.80 -3.31
N GLU A 139 -3.43 -21.79 -4.10
CA GLU A 139 -3.89 -23.11 -3.70
C GLU A 139 -2.96 -24.17 -4.31
N GLU A 140 -3.11 -25.44 -3.93
CA GLU A 140 -2.23 -26.53 -4.39
C GLU A 140 -2.17 -26.63 -5.93
N ASP A 141 -3.29 -26.36 -6.60
CA ASP A 141 -3.43 -26.47 -8.05
C ASP A 141 -3.26 -25.14 -8.81
N GLY A 142 -2.85 -24.05 -8.13
CA GLY A 142 -2.56 -22.76 -8.77
C GLY A 142 -3.19 -21.54 -8.09
N TYR A 143 -3.63 -20.57 -8.88
CA TYR A 143 -4.20 -19.32 -8.35
C TYR A 143 -5.72 -19.31 -8.47
N LYS A 144 -6.39 -19.06 -7.34
CA LYS A 144 -7.84 -18.85 -7.26
C LYS A 144 -8.16 -17.37 -7.16
N ALA A 145 -9.17 -16.91 -7.91
CA ALA A 145 -9.68 -15.54 -7.80
C ALA A 145 -10.57 -15.40 -6.55
N GLU A 146 -10.29 -14.40 -5.72
CA GLU A 146 -10.86 -14.22 -4.37
C GLU A 146 -11.51 -12.84 -4.19
N GLY A 147 -12.24 -12.38 -5.21
CA GLY A 147 -12.89 -11.08 -5.20
C GLY A 147 -11.94 -9.94 -5.60
N HIS A 148 -12.28 -8.72 -5.16
CA HIS A 148 -11.58 -7.50 -5.58
C HIS A 148 -11.40 -6.53 -4.42
N ILE A 149 -10.31 -5.77 -4.47
CA ILE A 149 -10.08 -4.61 -3.62
C ILE A 149 -10.15 -3.33 -4.46
N ILE A 150 -10.86 -2.33 -3.93
CA ILE A 150 -11.02 -1.03 -4.56
C ILE A 150 -10.19 -0.03 -3.76
N LEU A 151 -9.19 0.55 -4.42
CA LEU A 151 -8.30 1.54 -3.81
C LEU A 151 -7.87 2.60 -4.83
N SER A 152 -7.40 3.73 -4.31
CA SER A 152 -6.73 4.76 -5.11
C SER A 152 -5.33 5.06 -4.58
N MET A 153 -4.44 5.42 -5.48
CA MET A 153 -3.06 5.78 -5.20
C MET A 153 -2.72 7.11 -5.86
N GLU A 154 -1.90 7.91 -5.20
CA GLU A 154 -1.41 9.19 -5.71
C GLU A 154 0.04 9.38 -5.26
N LEU A 155 0.92 9.67 -6.22
CA LEU A 155 2.30 10.05 -5.91
C LEU A 155 2.43 11.56 -5.85
N MET A 156 2.91 12.08 -4.73
CA MET A 156 3.09 13.51 -4.51
C MET A 156 4.48 13.80 -3.92
N LYS A 157 4.99 15.01 -4.17
CA LYS A 157 6.13 15.52 -3.41
C LYS A 157 5.65 15.94 -2.02
N ILE A 158 6.42 15.60 -1.00
CA ILE A 158 6.19 15.98 0.40
C ILE A 158 7.36 16.86 0.81
N ASP A 159 7.05 18.02 1.38
CA ASP A 159 8.04 18.92 1.95
C ASP A 159 8.45 18.41 3.34
N LEU A 160 9.75 18.35 3.61
CA LEU A 160 10.27 18.16 4.96
C LEU A 160 10.13 19.49 5.72
N SER A 161 9.25 19.51 6.73
CA SER A 161 9.15 20.60 7.70
C SER A 161 10.31 20.58 8.70
#